data_AF-A0A517N152-F1
#
_entry.id   AF-A0A517N152-F1
#
_cell.length_a   1.000
_cell.length_b   1.000
_cell.length_c   1.000
_cell.angle_alpha   90.00
_cell.angle_beta   90.00
_cell.angle_gamma   90.00
#
_symmetry.space_group_name_H-M   'P 1'
#
loop_
_entity.id
_entity.type
_entity.pdbx_description
1 polymer ?
#
loop_
_entity_poly.entity_id
_entity_poly.type
_entity_poly.pdbx_seq_one_letter_code
_entity_poly.pdbx_strand_id
1 'polypeptide(L)'
;MTQRLRDIADGKLSPTRYDRNFYIHELRESVRYRRLGHRTGAGNDYDLWNNAHTGTLEDYRLPDFDANGNRTPYHPDTWHLFN
;
A
#
# COMPACT_ATOMS: atom_id res chain seq x y z
N MET A 1 -3.24 -3.65 8.93
CA MET A 1 -2.77 -4.58 7.87
C MET A 1 -1.51 -5.37 8.22
N THR A 2 -0.48 -4.78 8.85
CA THR A 2 0.81 -5.46 9.10
C THR A 2 0.70 -6.79 9.86
N GLN A 3 -0.16 -6.87 10.89
CA GLN A 3 -0.37 -8.14 11.61
C GLN A 3 -1.00 -9.21 10.72
N ARG A 4 -2.02 -8.84 9.94
CA ARG A 4 -2.68 -9.76 9.00
C ARG A 4 -1.71 -10.28 7.93
N LEU A 5 -0.81 -9.45 7.41
CA LEU A 5 0.26 -9.91 6.50
C LEU A 5 1.21 -10.88 7.19
N ARG A 6 1.54 -10.68 8.48
CA ARG A 6 2.34 -11.63 9.26
C ARG A 6 1.62 -12.96 9.44
N ASP A 7 0.35 -12.93 9.80
CA ASP A 7 -0.45 -14.14 9.96
C ASP A 7 -0.60 -14.92 8.63
N ILE A 8 -0.68 -14.21 7.50
CA ILE A 8 -0.61 -14.81 6.16
C ILE A 8 0.76 -15.45 5.91
N ALA A 9 1.85 -14.75 6.23
CA ALA A 9 3.22 -15.26 6.05
C ALA A 9 3.50 -16.49 6.92
N ASP A 10 2.92 -16.53 8.12
CA ASP A 10 2.99 -17.67 9.05
C ASP A 10 2.06 -18.83 8.67
N GLY A 11 1.28 -18.71 7.58
CA GLY A 11 0.33 -19.73 7.14
C GLY A 11 -0.94 -19.84 8.00
N LYS A 12 -1.17 -18.92 8.94
CA LYS A 12 -2.35 -18.89 9.81
C LYS A 12 -3.59 -18.38 9.10
N LEU A 13 -3.41 -17.60 8.02
CA LEU A 13 -4.48 -17.05 7.18
C LEU A 13 -4.16 -17.25 5.71
N SER A 14 -5.16 -17.68 4.93
CA SER A 14 -5.05 -17.71 3.47
C SER A 14 -5.16 -16.28 2.90
N PRO A 15 -4.26 -15.87 1.98
CA PRO A 15 -4.29 -14.54 1.41
C PRO A 15 -5.48 -14.36 0.46
N THR A 16 -6.22 -13.27 0.66
CA THR A 16 -7.23 -12.80 -0.30
C THR A 16 -6.57 -12.03 -1.44
N ARG A 17 -7.36 -11.66 -2.46
CA ARG A 17 -6.90 -10.74 -3.51
C ARG A 17 -6.52 -9.37 -2.94
N TYR A 18 -7.23 -8.90 -1.92
CA TYR A 18 -6.96 -7.62 -1.26
C TYR A 18 -5.60 -7.63 -0.56
N ASP A 19 -5.31 -8.69 0.20
CA ASP A 19 -4.02 -8.84 0.89
C ASP A 19 -2.84 -8.79 -0.07
N ARG A 20 -2.97 -9.49 -1.22
CA ARG A 20 -1.95 -9.51 -2.27
C ARG A 20 -1.76 -8.14 -2.90
N ASN A 21 -2.85 -7.48 -3.27
CA ASN A 21 -2.76 -6.20 -3.96
C ASN A 21 -2.22 -5.11 -3.03
N PHE A 22 -2.66 -5.07 -1.77
CA PHE A 22 -2.09 -4.19 -0.75
C PHE A 22 -0.58 -4.43 -0.60
N TYR A 23 -0.16 -5.68 -0.42
CA TYR A 23 1.26 -6.01 -0.28
C TYR A 23 2.09 -5.58 -1.49
N ILE A 24 1.57 -5.78 -2.70
CA ILE A 24 2.26 -5.38 -3.94
C ILE A 24 2.40 -3.84 -4.00
N HIS A 25 1.34 -3.10 -3.66
CA HIS A 25 1.37 -1.64 -3.60
C HIS A 25 2.44 -1.13 -2.62
N GLU A 26 2.35 -1.56 -1.36
CA GLU A 26 3.31 -1.15 -0.31
C GLU A 26 4.75 -1.54 -0.65
N LEU A 27 4.96 -2.71 -1.26
CA LEU A 27 6.29 -3.15 -1.68
C LEU A 27 6.86 -2.22 -2.75
N ARG A 28 6.06 -1.83 -3.74
CA ARG A 28 6.52 -0.90 -4.79
C ARG A 28 6.79 0.49 -4.26
N GLU A 29 5.95 0.99 -3.38
CA GLU A 29 6.16 2.25 -2.66
C GLU A 29 7.50 2.20 -1.89
N SER A 30 7.76 1.09 -1.18
CA SER A 30 9.02 0.86 -0.46
C SER A 30 10.26 0.84 -1.36
N VAL A 31 10.14 0.28 -2.57
CA VAL A 31 11.22 0.26 -3.57
C VAL A 31 11.47 1.67 -4.10
N ARG A 32 10.41 2.47 -4.31
CA ARG A 32 10.53 3.85 -4.76
C ARG A 32 11.22 4.73 -3.72
N TYR A 33 10.86 4.62 -2.44
CA TYR A 33 11.61 5.28 -1.35
C TYR A 33 13.10 4.96 -1.41
N ARG A 34 13.46 3.69 -1.55
CA ARG A 34 14.87 3.26 -1.63
C ARG A 34 15.60 3.84 -2.85
N ARG A 35 14.92 3.92 -4.00
CA ARG A 35 15.47 4.55 -5.22
C ARG A 35 15.71 6.05 -5.06
N LEU A 36 14.88 6.72 -4.26
CA LEU A 36 15.02 8.13 -3.91
C LEU A 36 16.04 8.37 -2.78
N GLY A 37 16.69 7.33 -2.26
CA GLY A 37 17.69 7.44 -1.19
C GLY A 37 17.14 7.28 0.23
N HIS A 38 15.83 7.02 0.37
CA HIS A 38 15.15 6.86 1.65
C HIS A 38 15.05 5.39 2.04
N ARG A 39 15.91 4.94 2.97
CA ARG A 39 16.06 3.52 3.33
C ARG A 39 14.83 2.92 4.03
N THR A 40 14.13 3.72 4.83
CA THR A 40 13.09 3.26 5.76
C THR A 40 11.69 3.76 5.41
N GLY A 41 11.54 4.56 4.35
CA GLY A 41 10.28 5.19 3.95
C GLY A 41 10.29 6.72 4.14
N ALA A 42 9.11 7.33 4.09
CA ALA A 42 8.93 8.79 4.16
C ALA A 42 9.03 9.38 5.57
N GLY A 43 8.83 8.59 6.63
CA GLY A 43 8.73 9.14 7.99
C GLY A 43 7.54 10.09 8.11
N ASN A 44 7.78 11.34 8.51
CA ASN A 44 6.75 12.38 8.62
C ASN A 44 6.71 13.31 7.38
N ASP A 45 7.47 13.01 6.33
CA ASP A 45 7.49 13.81 5.10
C ASP A 45 6.29 13.44 4.21
N TYR A 46 5.25 14.28 4.26
CA TYR A 46 4.03 14.07 3.49
C TYR A 46 4.27 14.14 1.97
N ASP A 47 5.14 15.05 1.51
CA ASP A 47 5.35 15.26 0.07
C ASP A 47 6.11 14.07 -0.53
N LEU A 48 7.11 13.56 0.19
CA LEU A 48 7.80 12.34 -0.19
C LEU A 48 6.86 11.14 -0.17
N TRP A 49 6.02 11.01 0.86
CA TRP A 49 5.02 9.95 0.93
C TRP A 49 4.07 10.03 -0.28
N ASN A 50 3.48 11.20 -0.50
CA ASN A 50 2.51 11.42 -1.55
C ASN A 50 3.11 11.16 -2.94
N ASN A 51 4.34 11.62 -3.19
CA ASN A 51 5.04 11.34 -4.45
C ASN A 51 5.27 9.84 -4.67
N ALA A 52 5.69 9.12 -3.63
CA ALA A 52 5.93 7.69 -3.75
C ALA A 52 4.63 6.90 -3.92
N HIS A 53 3.60 7.31 -3.18
CA HIS A 53 2.28 6.71 -3.16
C HIS A 53 1.57 6.85 -4.51
N THR A 54 1.37 8.09 -4.98
CA THR A 54 0.67 8.35 -6.25
C THR A 54 1.46 7.80 -7.44
N GLY A 55 2.78 7.92 -7.44
CA GLY A 55 3.62 7.34 -8.49
C GLY A 55 3.50 5.82 -8.58
N THR A 56 3.22 5.14 -7.47
CA THR A 56 2.97 3.69 -7.46
C THR A 56 1.58 3.35 -8.00
N LEU A 57 0.56 4.13 -7.65
CA LEU A 57 -0.78 3.96 -8.22
C LEU A 57 -0.79 4.19 -9.74
N GLU A 58 -0.07 5.21 -10.21
CA GLU A 58 0.10 5.52 -11.63
C GLU A 58 0.78 4.39 -12.40
N ASP A 59 1.83 3.77 -11.84
CA ASP A 59 2.51 2.60 -12.44
C ASP A 59 1.52 1.45 -12.73
N TYR A 60 0.47 1.32 -11.91
CA TYR A 60 -0.58 0.32 -12.06
C TYR A 60 -1.86 0.81 -12.74
N ARG A 61 -1.92 2.08 -13.14
CA ARG A 61 -3.13 2.75 -13.66
C ARG A 61 -4.33 2.62 -12.71
N LEU A 62 -4.06 2.73 -11.42
CA LEU A 62 -5.07 2.65 -10.37
C LEU A 62 -5.43 4.06 -9.89
N PRO A 63 -6.72 4.35 -9.68
CA PRO A 63 -7.11 5.59 -9.02
C PRO A 63 -6.89 5.46 -7.51
N ASP A 64 -6.77 6.60 -6.83
CA ASP A 64 -6.74 6.63 -5.36
C ASP A 64 -8.13 6.37 -4.76
N PHE A 65 -9.19 6.72 -5.50
CA PHE A 65 -10.58 6.51 -5.11
C PHE A 65 -11.34 5.63 -6.12
N ASP A 66 -12.26 4.81 -5.61
CA ASP A 66 -13.22 4.07 -6.43
C ASP A 66 -14.31 5.00 -7.00
N ALA A 67 -15.19 4.44 -7.83
CA ALA A 67 -16.27 5.20 -8.47
C ALA A 67 -17.28 5.82 -7.48
N ASN A 68 -17.30 5.37 -6.23
CA ASN A 68 -18.18 5.87 -5.17
C ASN A 68 -17.47 6.89 -4.26
N GLY A 69 -16.21 7.24 -4.57
CA GLY A 69 -15.41 8.16 -3.77
C GLY A 69 -14.81 7.51 -2.51
N ASN A 70 -14.88 6.19 -2.36
CA ASN A 70 -14.15 5.50 -1.30
C ASN A 70 -12.70 5.35 -1.72
N ARG A 71 -11.77 5.43 -0.78
CA ARG A 71 -10.37 5.10 -1.09
C ARG A 71 -10.27 3.67 -1.62
N THR A 72 -9.35 3.43 -2.55
CA THR A 72 -9.15 2.10 -3.13
C THR A 72 -8.44 1.18 -2.14
N PRO A 73 -8.64 -0.15 -2.22
CA PRO A 73 -8.05 -1.12 -1.28
C PRO A 73 -6.52 -1.16 -1.23
N TYR A 74 -5.87 -0.39 -2.10
CA TYR A 74 -4.42 -0.26 -2.21
C TYR A 74 -3.91 0.94 -1.40
N HIS A 75 -4.81 1.82 -0.97
CA HIS A 75 -4.47 2.95 -0.12
C HIS A 75 -4.35 2.50 1.35
N PRO A 76 -3.31 2.94 2.10
CA PRO A 76 -3.07 2.60 3.50
C PRO A 76 -4.30 2.74 4.42
N ASP A 77 -5.04 3.83 4.27
CA ASP A 77 -6.24 4.15 5.08
C ASP A 77 -7.42 3.20 4.87
N THR A 78 -7.46 2.40 3.80
CA THR A 78 -8.62 1.51 3.54
C THR A 78 -8.67 0.29 4.43
N TRP A 79 -7.63 0.02 5.21
CA TRP A 79 -7.57 -1.15 6.09
C TRP A 79 -8.75 -1.21 7.08
N HIS A 80 -9.23 -0.08 7.58
CA HIS A 80 -10.34 -0.03 8.55
C HIS A 80 -11.69 -0.42 7.95
N LEU A 81 -11.81 -0.48 6.63
CA LEU A 81 -13.07 -0.76 5.91
C LEU A 81 -13.33 -2.26 5.70
N PHE A 82 -12.36 -3.12 6.04
CA PHE A 82 -12.44 -4.58 5.80
C PHE A 82 -12.44 -5.41 7.09
N ASN A 83 -12.80 -4.79 8.21
CA ASN A 83 -12.85 -5.42 9.53
C ASN A 83 -14.30 -5.61 9.99
#